data_AF-A0A815YEP3-F1
#
_entry.id   AF-A0A815YEP3-F1
#
_cell.length_a   1.000
_cell.length_b   1.000
_cell.length_c   1.000
_cell.angle_alpha   90.00
_cell.angle_beta   90.00
_cell.angle_gamma   90.00
#
_symmetry.space_group_name_H-M   'P 1'
#
loop_
_entity.id
_entity.type
_entity.pdbx_description
1 polymer ?
#
loop_
_entity_poly.entity_id
_entity_poly.type
_entity_poly.pdbx_seq_one_letter_code
_entity_poly.pdbx_strand_id
1 'polypeptide(L)'
;MTQLLLNISWQKFKKTVNDFNLFSSIPPTNDQHKLRNQRISTRLFIIFLALSLAILLLYTSLIDITQTVNIKSPTNQQYSNLYSTYSQTLKCDCAQISISYDKFLHIDYTFHQICNSVYVSQNWIDYLFTIRQYANWYSDDFRWTSTSTFQALRAFCDLVNQTIGNHLSEFYSSQFVSASVVPTETFELQADSFITQLISTMANDFFLSLLTIRQMTQSDAIYSAQETNYGLNRYSVGSANGYTYAYWYDNDTCSCSTSAKCSYQSRMYSSSKNDVTFYIPGMQIGCYIVESLLQSDLRCFYNQTCITKVESYFEGASPMNVTSLDQALLKTFSINSTVEDILNS
;
A
#
# COMPACT_ATOMS: atom_id res chain seq x y z
N MET A 1 -22.34 71.27 58.83
CA MET A 1 -21.25 72.14 58.33
C MET A 1 -20.73 71.71 56.95
N THR A 2 -20.67 70.40 56.65
CA THR A 2 -20.23 69.84 55.36
C THR A 2 -21.16 70.14 54.17
N GLN A 3 -22.49 70.14 54.34
CA GLN A 3 -23.44 70.47 53.25
C GLN A 3 -23.35 71.93 52.77
N LEU A 4 -23.03 72.89 53.66
CA LEU A 4 -22.96 74.31 53.31
C LEU A 4 -21.72 74.63 52.49
N LEU A 5 -20.59 74.00 52.81
CA LEU A 5 -19.33 74.14 52.06
C LEU A 5 -19.42 73.48 50.67
N LEU A 6 -20.09 72.33 50.57
CA LEU A 6 -20.41 71.70 49.28
C LEU A 6 -21.27 72.61 48.39
N ASN A 7 -22.28 73.28 48.97
CA ASN A 7 -23.18 74.15 48.21
C ASN A 7 -22.49 75.44 47.71
N ILE A 8 -21.61 76.03 48.54
CA ILE A 8 -20.82 77.21 48.14
C ILE A 8 -19.80 76.85 47.05
N SER A 9 -19.13 75.70 47.19
CA SER A 9 -18.20 75.18 46.18
C SER A 9 -18.92 74.92 44.86
N TRP A 10 -20.11 74.32 44.91
CA TRP A 10 -20.94 74.05 43.75
C TRP A 10 -21.41 75.33 43.04
N GLN A 11 -21.81 76.36 43.78
CA GLN A 11 -22.21 77.64 43.17
C GLN A 11 -21.05 78.38 42.52
N LYS A 12 -19.86 78.39 43.14
CA LYS A 12 -18.65 78.95 42.53
C LYS A 12 -18.29 78.21 41.25
N PHE A 13 -18.30 76.87 41.29
CA PHE A 13 -18.04 76.04 40.12
C PHE A 13 -19.06 76.28 38.99
N LYS A 14 -20.36 76.32 39.32
CA LYS A 14 -21.44 76.59 38.36
C LYS A 14 -21.28 77.95 37.69
N LYS A 15 -20.82 78.96 38.42
CA LYS A 15 -20.55 80.30 37.87
C LYS A 15 -19.35 80.26 36.93
N THR A 16 -18.23 79.67 37.35
CA THR A 16 -17.03 79.49 36.53
C THR A 16 -17.31 78.73 35.24
N VAL A 17 -18.10 77.66 35.29
CA VAL A 17 -18.49 76.86 34.11
C VAL A 17 -19.44 77.64 33.18
N ASN A 18 -20.36 78.44 33.73
CA ASN A 18 -21.28 79.23 32.91
C ASN A 18 -20.62 80.43 32.22
N ASP A 19 -19.55 80.98 32.80
CA ASP A 19 -18.78 82.09 32.26
C ASP A 19 -17.56 81.63 31.45
N PHE A 20 -17.30 80.32 31.37
CA PHE A 20 -16.20 79.76 30.59
C PHE A 20 -16.40 80.00 29.10
N ASN A 21 -15.37 80.54 28.45
CA ASN A 21 -15.38 80.89 27.04
C ASN A 21 -14.00 80.62 26.44
N LEU A 22 -13.89 79.53 25.68
CA LEU A 22 -12.64 79.11 25.05
C LEU A 22 -12.32 79.94 23.79
N PHE A 23 -13.34 80.51 23.15
CA PHE A 23 -13.24 81.24 21.88
C PHE A 23 -13.41 82.76 22.08
N SER A 24 -12.76 83.32 23.09
CA SER A 24 -12.80 84.76 23.36
C SER A 24 -12.07 85.57 22.28
N SER A 25 -12.67 86.67 21.82
CA SER A 25 -12.02 87.62 20.89
C SER A 25 -10.87 88.39 21.56
N ILE A 26 -9.84 88.73 20.78
CA ILE A 26 -8.72 89.58 21.19
C ILE A 26 -8.71 90.83 20.28
N PRO A 27 -8.89 92.06 20.82
CA PRO A 27 -9.15 92.39 22.21
C PRO A 27 -10.57 91.98 22.68
N PRO A 28 -10.83 91.90 24.00
CA PRO A 28 -12.11 91.46 24.55
C PRO A 28 -13.27 92.33 24.06
N THR A 29 -14.35 91.69 23.61
CA THR A 29 -15.53 92.40 23.12
C THR A 29 -16.53 92.63 24.24
N ASN A 30 -17.12 93.83 24.29
CA ASN A 30 -18.22 94.18 25.20
C ASN A 30 -19.60 93.93 24.57
N ASP A 31 -19.65 93.46 23.32
CA ASP A 31 -20.88 93.13 22.61
C ASP A 31 -21.51 91.86 23.19
N GLN A 32 -22.67 92.02 23.84
CA GLN A 32 -23.41 90.93 24.48
C GLN A 32 -23.79 89.81 23.50
N HIS A 33 -24.07 90.14 22.23
CA HIS A 33 -24.44 89.13 21.23
C HIS A 33 -23.24 88.28 20.83
N LYS A 34 -22.07 88.91 20.67
CA LYS A 34 -20.81 88.21 20.40
C LYS A 34 -20.38 87.34 21.58
N LEU A 35 -20.46 87.86 22.81
CA LEU A 35 -20.15 87.09 24.02
C LEU A 35 -21.06 85.86 24.17
N ARG A 36 -22.36 85.99 23.86
CA ARG A 36 -23.31 84.87 23.87
C ARG A 36 -22.94 83.81 22.83
N ASN A 37 -22.62 84.21 21.60
CA ASN A 37 -22.20 83.27 20.55
C ASN A 37 -20.90 82.54 20.92
N GLN A 38 -19.90 83.24 21.46
CA GLN A 38 -18.64 82.63 21.89
C GLN A 38 -18.85 81.58 22.99
N ARG A 39 -19.71 81.87 23.98
CA ARG A 39 -20.08 80.90 25.03
C ARG A 39 -20.87 79.70 24.47
N ILE A 40 -21.77 79.91 23.50
CA ILE A 40 -22.50 78.82 22.84
C ILE A 40 -21.55 77.94 22.01
N SER A 41 -20.66 78.54 21.23
CA SER A 41 -19.62 77.81 20.47
C SER A 41 -18.69 77.03 21.40
N THR A 42 -18.33 77.59 22.56
CA THR A 42 -17.56 76.88 23.60
C THR A 42 -18.31 75.66 24.12
N ARG A 43 -19.61 75.80 24.43
CA ARG A 43 -20.44 74.68 24.91
C ARG A 43 -20.60 73.59 23.85
N LEU A 44 -20.88 73.96 22.61
CA LEU A 44 -20.99 73.03 21.49
C LEU A 44 -19.67 72.31 21.25
N PHE A 45 -18.54 73.02 21.25
CA PHE A 45 -17.22 72.43 21.11
C PHE A 45 -16.92 71.41 22.22
N ILE A 46 -17.18 71.76 23.50
CA ILE A 46 -16.97 70.84 24.62
C ILE A 46 -17.89 69.60 24.51
N ILE A 47 -19.15 69.78 24.10
CA ILE A 47 -20.08 68.66 23.89
C ILE A 47 -19.59 67.76 22.76
N PHE A 48 -19.19 68.32 21.62
CA PHE A 48 -18.66 67.55 20.50
C PHE A 48 -17.34 66.87 20.84
N LEU A 49 -16.45 67.52 21.60
CA LEU A 49 -15.21 66.94 22.08
C LEU A 49 -15.47 65.79 23.06
N ALA A 50 -16.43 65.94 23.97
CA ALA A 50 -16.82 64.88 24.89
C ALA A 50 -17.45 63.70 24.15
N LEU A 51 -18.31 63.97 23.16
CA LEU A 51 -18.91 62.96 22.29
C LEU A 51 -17.85 62.22 21.47
N SER A 52 -16.89 62.91 20.86
CA SER A 52 -15.84 62.28 20.06
C SER A 52 -14.90 61.42 20.92
N LEU A 53 -14.53 61.89 22.12
CA LEU A 53 -13.76 61.11 23.08
C LEU A 53 -14.53 59.88 23.58
N ALA A 54 -15.84 60.02 23.83
CA ALA A 54 -16.69 58.90 24.23
C ALA A 54 -16.81 57.84 23.12
N ILE A 55 -17.00 58.27 21.86
CA ILE A 55 -17.02 57.37 20.70
C ILE A 55 -15.68 56.65 20.55
N LEU A 56 -14.56 57.36 20.69
CA LEU A 56 -13.23 56.78 20.59
C LEU A 56 -12.99 55.73 21.68
N LEU A 57 -13.37 56.02 22.93
CA LEU A 57 -13.26 55.09 24.06
C LEU A 57 -14.12 53.84 23.87
N LEU A 58 -15.36 54.02 23.41
CA LEU A 58 -16.25 52.89 23.10
C LEU A 58 -15.63 52.02 22.00
N TYR A 59 -15.17 52.64 20.91
CA TYR A 59 -14.53 51.93 19.80
C TYR A 59 -13.30 51.14 20.26
N THR A 60 -12.40 51.76 21.04
CA THR A 60 -11.20 51.08 21.54
C THR A 60 -11.51 49.99 22.57
N SER A 61 -12.59 50.13 23.35
CA SER A 61 -13.02 49.12 24.31
C SER A 61 -13.69 47.89 23.68
N LEU A 62 -14.29 48.06 22.50
CA LEU A 62 -14.97 47.01 21.75
C LEU A 62 -14.06 46.29 20.75
N ILE A 63 -12.79 46.67 20.68
CA ILE A 63 -11.83 46.02 19.77
C ILE A 63 -11.39 44.69 20.38
N ASP A 64 -11.75 43.60 19.73
CA ASP A 64 -11.25 42.27 20.11
C ASP A 64 -9.77 42.16 19.69
N ILE A 65 -8.90 41.96 20.67
CA ILE A 65 -7.46 41.75 20.42
C ILE A 65 -7.20 40.25 20.36
N THR A 66 -6.71 39.78 19.23
CA THR A 66 -6.21 38.40 19.12
C THR A 66 -4.91 38.26 19.91
N GLN A 67 -4.89 37.34 20.88
CA GLN A 67 -3.70 37.01 21.64
C GLN A 67 -3.09 35.71 21.12
N THR A 68 -1.77 35.69 20.95
CA THR A 68 -1.03 34.47 20.62
C THR A 68 -0.59 33.78 21.91
N VAL A 69 -1.05 32.55 22.13
CA VAL A 69 -0.68 31.73 23.28
C VAL A 69 0.31 30.66 22.83
N ASN A 70 1.48 30.60 23.46
CA ASN A 70 2.51 29.62 23.18
C ASN A 70 2.48 28.47 24.20
N ILE A 71 2.34 27.24 23.71
CA ILE A 71 2.34 26.03 24.52
C ILE A 71 3.57 25.20 24.12
N LYS A 72 4.43 24.88 25.09
CA LYS A 72 5.63 24.07 24.83
C LYS A 72 5.28 22.58 24.98
N SER A 73 5.70 21.78 23.99
CA SER A 73 5.58 20.32 24.00
C SER A 73 4.18 19.81 24.40
N PRO A 74 3.13 20.18 23.63
CA PRO A 74 1.78 19.72 23.93
C PRO A 74 1.68 18.20 23.82
N THR A 75 0.87 17.59 24.68
CA THR A 75 0.47 16.19 24.53
C THR A 75 -0.43 16.01 23.30
N ASN A 76 -0.52 14.80 22.75
CA ASN A 76 -1.42 14.50 21.61
C ASN A 76 -2.88 14.92 21.93
N GLN A 77 -3.37 14.63 23.13
CA GLN A 77 -4.72 15.01 23.54
C GLN A 77 -4.91 16.53 23.63
N GLN A 78 -3.92 17.27 24.14
CA GLN A 78 -3.96 18.73 24.15
C GLN A 78 -3.99 19.32 22.73
N TYR A 79 -3.15 18.81 21.83
CA TYR A 79 -3.16 19.21 20.43
C TYR A 79 -4.53 18.93 19.78
N SER A 80 -5.06 17.72 19.95
CA SER A 80 -6.35 17.33 19.37
C SER A 80 -7.49 18.23 19.84
N ASN A 81 -7.54 18.55 21.14
CA ASN A 81 -8.53 19.47 21.69
C ASN A 81 -8.38 20.89 21.11
N LEU A 82 -7.15 21.42 21.05
CA LEU A 82 -6.88 22.75 20.49
C LEU A 82 -7.20 22.81 18.99
N TYR A 83 -6.85 21.77 18.24
CA TYR A 83 -7.12 21.67 16.81
C TYR A 83 -8.62 21.66 16.54
N SER A 84 -9.41 20.96 17.36
CA SER A 84 -10.88 20.94 17.21
C SER A 84 -11.54 22.32 17.37
N THR A 85 -10.91 23.22 18.13
CA THR A 85 -11.47 24.56 18.43
C THR A 85 -10.84 25.66 17.56
N TYR A 86 -9.55 25.55 17.23
CA TYR A 86 -8.74 26.60 16.61
C TYR A 86 -8.02 26.14 15.33
N SER A 87 -8.55 25.16 14.59
CA SER A 87 -7.89 24.54 13.42
C SER A 87 -7.30 25.53 12.40
N GLN A 88 -7.96 26.67 12.17
CA GLN A 88 -7.54 27.67 11.18
C GLN A 88 -6.37 28.54 11.63
N THR A 89 -6.14 28.68 12.94
CA THR A 89 -5.14 29.59 13.51
C THR A 89 -4.06 28.89 14.32
N LEU A 90 -4.29 27.62 14.70
CA LEU A 90 -3.32 26.81 15.41
C LEU A 90 -2.10 26.51 14.53
N LYS A 91 -0.91 26.82 15.04
CA LYS A 91 0.36 26.39 14.46
C LYS A 91 1.09 25.52 15.47
N CYS A 92 1.48 24.33 15.04
CA CYS A 92 2.22 23.38 15.87
C CYS A 92 3.37 22.81 15.04
N ASP A 93 4.54 23.41 15.16
CA ASP A 93 5.71 23.02 14.39
C ASP A 93 6.35 21.75 14.98
N CYS A 94 6.84 20.88 14.10
CA CYS A 94 7.49 19.64 14.49
C CYS A 94 8.92 19.93 15.00
N ALA A 95 9.31 19.32 16.12
CA ALA A 95 10.71 19.34 16.56
C ALA A 95 11.63 18.54 15.62
N GLN A 96 11.09 17.49 15.01
CA GLN A 96 11.75 16.67 14.00
C GLN A 96 10.84 16.58 12.78
N ILE A 97 11.32 17.03 11.63
CA ILE A 97 10.51 17.16 10.41
C ILE A 97 10.39 15.86 9.60
N SER A 98 11.14 14.82 9.97
CA SER A 98 11.27 13.58 9.21
C SER A 98 11.31 12.40 10.15
N ILE A 99 10.47 11.40 9.93
CA ILE A 99 10.45 10.16 10.70
C ILE A 99 10.31 8.96 9.76
N SER A 100 11.15 7.95 9.95
CA SER A 100 11.09 6.72 9.17
C SER A 100 9.79 5.95 9.41
N TYR A 101 9.24 5.34 8.36
CA TYR A 101 7.99 4.55 8.45
C TYR A 101 8.10 3.36 9.42
N ASP A 102 9.29 2.78 9.61
CA ASP A 102 9.54 1.69 10.58
C ASP A 102 9.24 2.05 12.04
N LYS A 103 9.19 3.36 12.38
CA LYS A 103 8.99 3.81 13.76
C LYS A 103 7.53 3.81 14.21
N PHE A 104 6.60 3.81 13.28
CA PHE A 104 5.18 4.01 13.59
C PHE A 104 4.24 3.10 12.80
N LEU A 105 4.73 2.37 11.79
CA LEU A 105 3.96 1.38 11.04
C LEU A 105 4.63 0.00 11.08
N HIS A 106 3.78 -1.02 11.09
CA HIS A 106 4.16 -2.42 11.02
C HIS A 106 3.24 -3.13 10.04
N ILE A 107 3.82 -3.79 9.04
CA ILE A 107 3.12 -4.55 8.02
C ILE A 107 3.35 -6.04 8.27
N ASP A 108 2.26 -6.75 8.54
CA ASP A 108 2.21 -8.21 8.62
C ASP A 108 1.73 -8.80 7.30
N TYR A 109 2.34 -9.91 6.88
CA TYR A 109 1.95 -10.64 5.69
C TYR A 109 2.09 -12.15 5.89
N THR A 110 1.34 -12.92 5.12
CA THR A 110 1.35 -14.38 5.17
C THR A 110 1.44 -14.96 3.77
N PHE A 111 2.39 -15.86 3.54
CA PHE A 111 2.46 -16.60 2.28
C PHE A 111 1.35 -17.63 2.15
N HIS A 112 1.00 -17.93 0.90
CA HIS A 112 0.18 -19.08 0.57
C HIS A 112 0.83 -20.37 1.13
N GLN A 113 0.02 -21.28 1.71
CA GLN A 113 0.53 -22.46 2.43
C GLN A 113 1.51 -23.30 1.61
N ILE A 114 1.30 -23.38 0.28
CA ILE A 114 2.19 -24.10 -0.63
C ILE A 114 3.67 -23.68 -0.48
N CYS A 115 3.94 -22.39 -0.28
CA CYS A 115 5.30 -21.84 -0.19
C CYS A 115 6.00 -22.18 1.13
N ASN A 116 5.26 -22.60 2.14
CA ASN A 116 5.81 -23.07 3.42
C ASN A 116 5.67 -24.60 3.59
N SER A 117 5.26 -25.30 2.53
CA SER A 117 4.98 -26.72 2.57
C SER A 117 6.18 -27.57 2.13
N VAL A 118 6.08 -28.88 2.39
CA VAL A 118 7.08 -29.85 1.92
C VAL A 118 7.19 -29.89 0.39
N TYR A 119 6.15 -29.50 -0.37
CA TYR A 119 6.15 -29.52 -1.83
C TYR A 119 7.11 -28.53 -2.49
N VAL A 120 7.59 -27.53 -1.74
CA VAL A 120 8.67 -26.65 -2.20
C VAL A 120 9.97 -26.92 -1.44
N SER A 121 10.08 -27.98 -0.64
CA SER A 121 11.30 -28.33 0.12
C SER A 121 12.33 -29.07 -0.71
N GLN A 122 13.63 -28.97 -0.35
CA GLN A 122 14.69 -29.62 -1.14
C GLN A 122 14.51 -31.14 -1.13
N ASN A 123 14.10 -31.69 0.00
CA ASN A 123 13.82 -33.12 0.16
C ASN A 123 12.76 -33.63 -0.84
N TRP A 124 11.70 -32.86 -1.09
CA TRP A 124 10.67 -33.24 -2.06
C TRP A 124 11.20 -33.23 -3.49
N ILE A 125 11.95 -32.19 -3.85
CA ILE A 125 12.54 -32.06 -5.18
C ILE A 125 13.57 -33.18 -5.42
N ASP A 126 14.41 -33.48 -4.43
CA ASP A 126 15.38 -34.58 -4.50
C ASP A 126 14.67 -35.93 -4.63
N TYR A 127 13.59 -36.12 -3.86
CA TYR A 127 12.76 -37.31 -3.95
C TYR A 127 12.25 -37.53 -5.38
N LEU A 128 11.61 -36.51 -5.98
CA LEU A 128 11.15 -36.57 -7.37
C LEU A 128 12.27 -36.79 -8.38
N PHE A 129 13.44 -36.19 -8.14
CA PHE A 129 14.60 -36.36 -9.00
C PHE A 129 15.11 -37.81 -9.00
N THR A 130 15.04 -38.51 -7.86
CA THR A 130 15.38 -39.94 -7.83
C THR A 130 14.39 -40.77 -8.65
N ILE A 131 13.09 -40.45 -8.62
CA ILE A 131 12.05 -41.17 -9.39
C ILE A 131 12.34 -41.14 -10.89
N ARG A 132 12.77 -39.98 -11.38
CA ARG A 132 13.13 -39.78 -12.79
C ARG A 132 14.23 -40.73 -13.26
N GLN A 133 15.17 -41.12 -12.40
CA GLN A 133 16.32 -41.93 -12.79
C GLN A 133 16.00 -43.42 -12.97
N TYR A 134 14.85 -43.89 -12.47
CA TYR A 134 14.53 -45.32 -12.49
C TYR A 134 13.99 -45.83 -13.83
N ALA A 135 13.52 -44.95 -14.73
CA ALA A 135 13.03 -45.38 -16.04
C ALA A 135 13.08 -44.29 -17.12
N ASN A 136 13.00 -44.72 -18.37
CA ASN A 136 12.83 -43.85 -19.54
C ASN A 136 11.34 -43.53 -19.72
N TRP A 137 10.87 -42.50 -19.04
CA TRP A 137 9.50 -42.01 -19.16
C TRP A 137 9.32 -41.15 -20.42
N TYR A 138 8.08 -41.00 -20.86
CA TYR A 138 7.73 -40.01 -21.89
C TYR A 138 8.05 -38.60 -21.41
N SER A 139 8.40 -37.71 -22.34
CA SER A 139 8.68 -36.30 -22.04
C SER A 139 7.48 -35.60 -21.40
N ASP A 140 6.28 -36.13 -21.62
CA ASP A 140 5.02 -35.62 -21.07
C ASP A 140 4.49 -36.42 -19.85
N ASP A 141 5.26 -37.37 -19.32
CA ASP A 141 4.92 -38.06 -18.08
C ASP A 141 5.15 -37.17 -16.85
N PHE A 142 4.24 -37.20 -15.88
CA PHE A 142 4.39 -36.46 -14.63
C PHE A 142 5.68 -36.81 -13.88
N ARG A 143 6.12 -38.08 -13.89
CA ARG A 143 7.37 -38.50 -13.21
C ARG A 143 8.61 -37.89 -13.88
N TRP A 144 8.54 -37.60 -15.17
CA TRP A 144 9.61 -36.92 -15.90
C TRP A 144 9.67 -35.43 -15.57
N THR A 145 8.52 -34.76 -15.52
CA THR A 145 8.42 -33.29 -15.44
C THR A 145 8.28 -32.74 -14.03
N SER A 146 7.76 -33.54 -13.09
CA SER A 146 7.44 -33.12 -11.71
C SER A 146 8.59 -32.42 -11.02
N THR A 147 9.83 -32.93 -11.12
CA THR A 147 11.01 -32.28 -10.50
C THR A 147 11.13 -30.83 -10.93
N SER A 148 11.05 -30.55 -12.24
CA SER A 148 11.15 -29.18 -12.76
C SER A 148 9.92 -28.34 -12.44
N THR A 149 8.73 -28.95 -12.40
CA THR A 149 7.51 -28.24 -11.99
C THR A 149 7.60 -27.75 -10.54
N PHE A 150 8.07 -28.57 -9.62
CA PHE A 150 8.24 -28.18 -8.22
C PHE A 150 9.44 -27.26 -7.99
N GLN A 151 10.49 -27.35 -8.82
CA GLN A 151 11.56 -26.34 -8.85
C GLN A 151 11.02 -24.98 -9.28
N ALA A 152 10.18 -24.92 -10.32
CA ALA A 152 9.54 -23.68 -10.75
C ALA A 152 8.61 -23.12 -9.66
N LEU A 153 7.84 -23.98 -8.99
CA LEU A 153 6.98 -23.57 -7.88
C LEU A 153 7.78 -23.01 -6.69
N ARG A 154 8.90 -23.64 -6.32
CA ARG A 154 9.81 -23.04 -5.33
C ARG A 154 10.31 -21.69 -5.82
N ALA A 155 10.78 -21.59 -7.05
CA ALA A 155 11.33 -20.35 -7.58
C ALA A 155 10.30 -19.20 -7.53
N PHE A 156 9.02 -19.49 -7.76
CA PHE A 156 7.94 -18.51 -7.56
C PHE A 156 7.84 -18.08 -6.09
N CYS A 157 7.81 -19.02 -5.16
CA CYS A 157 7.78 -18.70 -3.73
C CYS A 157 8.99 -17.89 -3.26
N ASP A 158 10.19 -18.24 -3.72
CA ASP A 158 11.43 -17.53 -3.42
C ASP A 158 11.40 -16.11 -4.01
N LEU A 159 10.92 -15.96 -5.25
CA LEU A 159 10.78 -14.66 -5.90
C LEU A 159 9.79 -13.77 -5.16
N VAL A 160 8.60 -14.28 -4.80
CA VAL A 160 7.62 -13.52 -4.01
C VAL A 160 8.22 -13.09 -2.67
N ASN A 161 8.93 -13.98 -1.98
CA ASN A 161 9.58 -13.65 -0.71
C ASN A 161 10.64 -12.54 -0.86
N GLN A 162 11.48 -12.63 -1.90
CA GLN A 162 12.48 -11.61 -2.20
C GLN A 162 11.84 -10.27 -2.57
N THR A 163 10.82 -10.28 -3.43
CA THR A 163 10.07 -9.07 -3.83
C THR A 163 9.48 -8.39 -2.61
N ILE A 164 8.73 -9.11 -1.76
CA ILE A 164 8.14 -8.54 -0.55
C ILE A 164 9.24 -8.00 0.39
N GLY A 165 10.31 -8.76 0.62
CA GLY A 165 11.41 -8.33 1.49
C GLY A 165 12.10 -7.06 1.01
N ASN A 166 12.39 -6.96 -0.30
CA ASN A 166 13.06 -5.80 -0.89
C ASN A 166 12.19 -4.54 -0.77
N HIS A 167 10.91 -4.62 -1.14
CA HIS A 167 10.02 -3.48 -1.09
C HIS A 167 9.65 -3.07 0.33
N LEU A 168 9.51 -4.00 1.27
CA LEU A 168 9.34 -3.66 2.68
C LEU A 168 10.57 -2.96 3.24
N SER A 169 11.79 -3.41 2.89
CA SER A 169 13.01 -2.74 3.29
C SER A 169 13.07 -1.30 2.78
N GLU A 170 12.67 -1.06 1.53
CA GLU A 170 12.59 0.28 0.95
C GLU A 170 11.51 1.14 1.63
N PHE A 171 10.31 0.60 1.80
CA PHE A 171 9.19 1.24 2.48
C PHE A 171 9.57 1.70 3.89
N TYR A 172 10.17 0.82 4.68
CA TYR A 172 10.59 1.13 6.05
C TYR A 172 11.73 2.14 6.13
N SER A 173 12.60 2.19 5.12
CA SER A 173 13.66 3.20 5.02
C SER A 173 13.14 4.59 4.60
N SER A 174 11.96 4.63 3.98
CA SER A 174 11.33 5.87 3.52
C SER A 174 10.94 6.75 4.70
N GLN A 175 10.87 8.06 4.46
CA GLN A 175 10.63 9.07 5.49
C GLN A 175 9.26 9.72 5.31
N PHE A 176 8.48 9.80 6.38
CA PHE A 176 7.36 10.72 6.47
C PHE A 176 7.87 12.11 6.83
N VAL A 177 7.58 13.11 6.00
CA VAL A 177 8.12 14.47 6.13
C VAL A 177 7.01 15.49 6.35
N SER A 178 7.06 16.22 7.46
CA SER A 178 6.17 17.36 7.72
C SER A 178 6.82 18.41 8.64
N ALA A 179 6.67 19.69 8.27
CA ALA A 179 7.15 20.80 9.09
C ALA A 179 6.24 21.11 10.30
N SER A 180 4.98 20.69 10.24
CA SER A 180 3.99 20.92 11.29
C SER A 180 3.20 19.63 11.58
N VAL A 181 2.62 19.54 12.77
CA VAL A 181 1.81 18.38 13.16
C VAL A 181 0.65 18.22 12.20
N VAL A 182 0.55 17.04 11.61
CA VAL A 182 -0.49 16.65 10.67
C VAL A 182 -1.68 16.06 11.45
N PRO A 183 -2.93 16.40 11.11
CA PRO A 183 -4.10 15.78 11.72
C PRO A 183 -4.11 14.27 11.48
N THR A 184 -4.58 13.49 12.47
CA THR A 184 -4.60 12.02 12.42
C THR A 184 -5.23 11.47 11.15
N GLU A 185 -6.39 11.99 10.73
CA GLU A 185 -7.06 11.57 9.50
C GLU A 185 -6.20 11.79 8.25
N THR A 186 -5.51 12.93 8.16
CA THR A 186 -4.61 13.21 7.04
C THR A 186 -3.38 12.31 7.06
N PHE A 187 -2.86 12.02 8.25
CA PHE A 187 -1.75 11.10 8.43
C PHE A 187 -2.13 9.67 8.00
N GLU A 188 -3.29 9.18 8.43
CA GLU A 188 -3.83 7.86 8.05
C GLU A 188 -4.04 7.77 6.53
N LEU A 189 -4.64 8.78 5.90
CA LEU A 189 -4.81 8.82 4.44
C LEU A 189 -3.47 8.79 3.68
N GLN A 190 -2.45 9.49 4.17
CA GLN A 190 -1.12 9.47 3.57
C GLN A 190 -0.43 8.12 3.75
N ALA A 191 -0.56 7.52 4.93
CA ALA A 191 -0.04 6.18 5.22
C ALA A 191 -0.71 5.12 4.33
N ASP A 192 -2.04 5.12 4.25
CA ASP A 192 -2.81 4.19 3.41
C ASP A 192 -2.48 4.34 1.93
N SER A 193 -2.30 5.57 1.45
CA SER A 193 -1.86 5.84 0.09
C SER A 193 -0.48 5.22 -0.18
N PHE A 194 0.47 5.37 0.76
CA PHE A 194 1.81 4.81 0.61
C PHE A 194 1.82 3.28 0.72
N ILE A 195 1.00 2.69 1.59
CA ILE A 195 0.80 1.23 1.68
C ILE A 195 0.17 0.70 0.38
N THR A 196 -0.81 1.39 -0.18
CA THR A 196 -1.43 1.02 -1.46
C THR A 196 -0.41 1.06 -2.59
N GLN A 197 0.45 2.08 -2.60
CA GLN A 197 1.55 2.18 -3.55
C GLN A 197 2.54 1.03 -3.38
N LEU A 198 2.93 0.70 -2.15
CA LEU A 198 3.79 -0.45 -1.84
C LEU A 198 3.21 -1.74 -2.44
N ILE A 199 1.94 -2.05 -2.17
CA ILE A 199 1.26 -3.26 -2.67
C ILE A 199 1.29 -3.29 -4.20
N SER A 200 0.91 -2.17 -4.84
CA SER A 200 0.86 -2.07 -6.31
C SER A 200 2.24 -2.22 -6.95
N THR A 201 3.27 -1.55 -6.41
CA THR A 201 4.63 -1.62 -6.94
C THR A 201 5.21 -3.02 -6.78
N MET A 202 5.05 -3.66 -5.61
CA MET A 202 5.46 -5.06 -5.40
C MET A 202 4.84 -6.00 -6.41
N ALA A 203 3.52 -5.90 -6.62
CA ALA A 203 2.80 -6.75 -7.56
C ALA A 203 3.31 -6.52 -9.00
N ASN A 204 3.44 -5.25 -9.42
CA ASN A 204 3.92 -4.89 -10.75
C ASN A 204 5.33 -5.41 -11.03
N ASP A 205 6.25 -5.29 -10.07
CA ASP A 205 7.63 -5.75 -10.24
C ASP A 205 7.72 -7.28 -10.37
N PHE A 206 6.90 -8.00 -9.59
CA PHE A 206 6.74 -9.44 -9.75
C PHE A 206 6.18 -9.80 -11.13
N PHE A 207 5.07 -9.17 -11.55
CA PHE A 207 4.47 -9.43 -12.87
C PHE A 207 5.40 -9.10 -14.02
N LEU A 208 6.14 -8.00 -13.92
CA LEU A 208 7.10 -7.61 -14.95
C LEU A 208 8.19 -8.67 -15.08
N SER A 209 8.68 -9.20 -13.95
CA SER A 209 9.67 -10.29 -13.94
C SER A 209 9.10 -11.56 -14.60
N LEU A 210 7.88 -11.94 -14.23
CA LEU A 210 7.20 -13.11 -14.81
C LEU A 210 6.94 -12.93 -16.32
N LEU A 211 6.39 -11.80 -16.73
CA LEU A 211 6.12 -11.47 -18.14
C LEU A 211 7.39 -11.46 -18.97
N THR A 212 8.48 -10.94 -18.43
CA THR A 212 9.80 -10.95 -19.09
C THR A 212 10.23 -12.38 -19.37
N ILE A 213 10.14 -13.30 -18.39
CA ILE A 213 10.47 -14.72 -18.57
C ILE A 213 9.57 -15.37 -19.64
N ARG A 214 8.27 -15.11 -19.60
CA ARG A 214 7.29 -15.66 -20.57
C ARG A 214 7.58 -15.16 -21.99
N GLN A 215 7.86 -13.87 -22.15
CA GLN A 215 8.15 -13.28 -23.45
C GLN A 215 9.49 -13.75 -24.01
N MET A 216 10.54 -13.83 -23.20
CA MET A 216 11.85 -14.35 -23.64
C MET A 216 11.76 -15.82 -24.06
N THR A 217 11.10 -16.66 -23.25
CA THR A 217 10.96 -18.09 -23.57
C THR A 217 10.19 -18.34 -24.86
N GLN A 218 9.10 -17.60 -25.12
CA GLN A 218 8.32 -17.72 -26.34
C GLN A 218 9.01 -17.10 -27.57
N SER A 219 9.51 -15.86 -27.44
CA SER A 219 10.10 -15.10 -28.56
C SER A 219 11.37 -15.74 -29.08
N ASP A 220 12.20 -16.27 -28.18
CA ASP A 220 13.48 -16.88 -28.55
C ASP A 220 13.32 -18.38 -28.89
N ALA A 221 12.08 -18.91 -28.88
CA ALA A 221 11.75 -20.31 -29.14
C ALA A 221 12.67 -21.27 -28.36
N ILE A 222 12.91 -20.97 -27.09
CA ILE A 222 13.90 -21.68 -26.26
C ILE A 222 13.48 -23.14 -26.12
N TYR A 223 14.36 -24.08 -26.47
CA TYR A 223 14.11 -25.49 -26.27
C TYR A 223 14.00 -25.80 -24.77
N SER A 224 12.87 -26.39 -24.37
CA SER A 224 12.66 -26.85 -22.99
C SER A 224 13.66 -27.96 -22.70
N ALA A 225 14.39 -27.84 -21.59
CA ALA A 225 15.31 -28.88 -21.14
C ALA A 225 14.61 -30.23 -20.85
N GLN A 226 13.29 -30.21 -20.65
CA GLN A 226 12.50 -31.43 -20.49
C GLN A 226 11.91 -31.96 -21.80
N GLU A 227 12.22 -31.34 -22.93
CA GLU A 227 11.72 -31.69 -24.26
C GLU A 227 10.18 -31.71 -24.31
N THR A 228 9.55 -30.76 -23.62
CA THR A 228 8.09 -30.63 -23.56
C THR A 228 7.53 -29.75 -24.67
N ASN A 229 8.34 -28.87 -25.28
CA ASN A 229 7.92 -28.01 -26.39
C ASN A 229 8.36 -28.52 -27.76
N TYR A 230 9.58 -29.06 -27.88
CA TYR A 230 10.11 -29.63 -29.10
C TYR A 230 10.82 -30.95 -28.83
N GLY A 231 10.59 -31.93 -29.71
CA GLY A 231 11.31 -33.19 -29.74
C GLY A 231 12.43 -33.18 -30.77
N LEU A 232 13.46 -33.99 -30.54
CA LEU A 232 14.58 -34.20 -31.45
C LEU A 232 14.47 -35.59 -32.09
N ASN A 233 14.29 -35.65 -33.41
CA ASN A 233 14.35 -36.91 -34.15
C ASN A 233 15.70 -37.06 -34.85
N ARG A 234 16.36 -38.21 -34.64
CA ARG A 234 17.61 -38.58 -35.33
C ARG A 234 17.34 -39.76 -36.26
N TYR A 235 17.68 -39.60 -37.53
CA TYR A 235 17.42 -40.62 -38.55
C TYR A 235 18.24 -41.93 -38.35
N SER A 236 19.38 -41.90 -37.64
CA SER A 236 20.13 -43.07 -37.16
C SER A 236 21.32 -42.67 -36.27
N VAL A 237 21.88 -43.60 -35.50
CA VAL A 237 23.16 -43.41 -34.80
C VAL A 237 24.28 -43.29 -35.84
N GLY A 238 24.82 -42.08 -36.05
CA GLY A 238 25.92 -41.81 -36.98
C GLY A 238 25.57 -40.91 -38.17
N SER A 239 24.28 -40.61 -38.41
CA SER A 239 23.88 -39.61 -39.41
C SER A 239 23.91 -38.20 -38.82
N ALA A 240 24.56 -37.24 -39.49
CA ALA A 240 24.60 -35.83 -39.11
C ALA A 240 23.25 -35.08 -39.29
N ASN A 241 22.22 -35.76 -39.80
CA ASN A 241 20.93 -35.18 -40.08
C ASN A 241 19.92 -35.58 -39.00
N GLY A 242 19.40 -34.59 -38.29
CA GLY A 242 18.23 -34.69 -37.41
C GLY A 242 17.32 -33.50 -37.66
N TYR A 243 16.05 -33.62 -37.29
CA TYR A 243 15.10 -32.50 -37.36
C TYR A 243 14.38 -32.34 -36.03
N THR A 244 13.95 -31.11 -35.77
CA THR A 244 13.13 -30.78 -34.62
C THR A 244 11.66 -30.76 -35.04
N TYR A 245 10.78 -31.16 -34.13
CA TYR A 245 9.34 -31.06 -34.33
C TYR A 245 8.71 -30.48 -33.07
N ALA A 246 7.73 -29.60 -33.23
CA ALA A 246 6.98 -29.06 -32.11
C ALA A 246 6.01 -30.11 -31.58
N TYR A 247 5.88 -30.19 -30.26
CA TYR A 247 4.82 -30.96 -29.62
C TYR A 247 3.47 -30.27 -29.78
N TRP A 248 2.44 -31.11 -29.75
CA TRP A 248 1.05 -30.71 -29.83
C TRP A 248 0.32 -31.17 -28.57
N TYR A 249 -0.54 -30.29 -28.06
CA TYR A 249 -1.35 -30.48 -26.88
C TYR A 249 -2.83 -30.26 -27.25
N ASP A 250 -3.73 -30.61 -26.32
CA ASP A 250 -5.19 -30.48 -26.49
C ASP A 250 -5.73 -31.19 -27.76
N ASN A 251 -5.51 -32.52 -27.82
CA ASN A 251 -5.92 -33.37 -28.95
C ASN A 251 -5.47 -32.83 -30.32
N ASP A 252 -4.18 -32.46 -30.41
CA ASP A 252 -3.52 -31.95 -31.62
C ASP A 252 -4.05 -30.61 -32.15
N THR A 253 -4.72 -29.81 -31.32
CA THR A 253 -5.22 -28.49 -31.72
C THR A 253 -4.29 -27.34 -31.33
N CYS A 254 -3.39 -27.53 -30.36
CA CYS A 254 -2.49 -26.50 -29.86
C CYS A 254 -1.02 -26.89 -30.06
N SER A 255 -0.29 -26.16 -30.92
CA SER A 255 1.14 -26.40 -31.18
C SER A 255 2.05 -25.50 -30.35
N CYS A 256 3.12 -26.07 -29.80
CA CYS A 256 4.18 -25.29 -29.15
C CYS A 256 4.93 -24.34 -30.09
N SER A 257 4.80 -24.53 -31.41
CA SER A 257 5.33 -23.61 -32.41
C SER A 257 4.54 -22.32 -32.55
N THR A 258 3.26 -22.32 -32.15
CA THR A 258 2.36 -21.18 -32.32
C THR A 258 1.94 -20.57 -30.98
N SER A 259 1.91 -21.34 -29.91
CA SER A 259 1.55 -20.87 -28.58
C SER A 259 2.37 -21.54 -27.49
N ALA A 260 2.99 -20.72 -26.63
CA ALA A 260 3.66 -21.18 -25.43
C ALA A 260 2.70 -21.72 -24.36
N LYS A 261 1.41 -21.34 -24.45
CA LYS A 261 0.38 -21.66 -23.45
C LYS A 261 -0.24 -23.05 -23.62
N CYS A 262 0.09 -23.78 -24.69
CA CYS A 262 -0.49 -25.09 -24.91
C CYS A 262 -0.18 -26.02 -23.74
N SER A 263 -1.23 -26.61 -23.17
CA SER A 263 -1.14 -27.52 -22.04
C SER A 263 -2.31 -28.50 -22.05
N TYR A 264 -2.18 -29.61 -21.32
CA TYR A 264 -3.28 -30.51 -20.99
C TYR A 264 -3.05 -31.13 -19.60
N GLN A 265 -4.07 -31.80 -19.07
CA GLN A 265 -4.01 -32.40 -17.74
C GLN A 265 -2.85 -33.40 -17.60
N SER A 266 -1.96 -33.14 -16.65
CA SER A 266 -0.79 -33.99 -16.40
C SER A 266 -1.18 -35.43 -16.06
N ARG A 267 -0.38 -36.38 -16.52
CA ARG A 267 -0.71 -37.81 -16.47
C ARG A 267 0.53 -38.69 -16.32
N MET A 268 0.30 -39.93 -15.91
CA MET A 268 1.30 -40.98 -15.82
C MET A 268 0.96 -42.10 -16.80
N TYR A 269 1.99 -42.69 -17.41
CA TYR A 269 1.84 -43.81 -18.32
C TYR A 269 2.19 -45.16 -17.66
N SER A 270 1.58 -46.22 -18.15
CA SER A 270 2.03 -47.58 -17.85
C SER A 270 3.38 -47.83 -18.52
N SER A 271 4.34 -48.34 -17.76
CA SER A 271 5.67 -48.75 -18.25
C SER A 271 5.61 -49.83 -19.34
N SER A 272 4.48 -50.51 -19.52
CA SER A 272 4.37 -51.69 -20.40
C SER A 272 3.45 -51.52 -21.62
N LYS A 273 2.56 -50.51 -21.66
CA LYS A 273 1.48 -50.45 -22.67
C LYS A 273 1.22 -49.08 -23.31
N ASN A 274 1.97 -48.04 -22.95
CA ASN A 274 1.69 -46.66 -23.37
C ASN A 274 0.28 -46.13 -23.00
N ASP A 275 -0.46 -46.85 -22.16
CA ASP A 275 -1.75 -46.43 -21.67
C ASP A 275 -1.59 -45.45 -20.51
N VAL A 276 -2.45 -44.44 -20.46
CA VAL A 276 -2.54 -43.52 -19.33
C VAL A 276 -3.11 -44.26 -18.13
N THR A 277 -2.37 -44.32 -17.03
CA THR A 277 -2.76 -45.02 -15.80
C THR A 277 -3.41 -44.09 -14.79
N PHE A 278 -3.01 -42.82 -14.76
CA PHE A 278 -3.53 -41.85 -13.82
C PHE A 278 -3.39 -40.43 -14.34
N TYR A 279 -4.44 -39.64 -14.20
CA TYR A 279 -4.43 -38.20 -14.42
C TYR A 279 -4.27 -37.50 -13.07
N ILE A 280 -3.32 -36.57 -12.98
CA ILE A 280 -3.03 -35.84 -11.76
C ILE A 280 -4.05 -34.69 -11.64
N PRO A 281 -4.99 -34.72 -10.68
CA PRO A 281 -5.98 -33.66 -10.55
C PRO A 281 -5.32 -32.32 -10.27
N GLY A 282 -5.59 -31.33 -11.11
CA GLY A 282 -5.14 -29.95 -10.87
C GLY A 282 -3.72 -29.64 -11.29
N MET A 283 -3.05 -30.60 -11.92
CA MET A 283 -1.74 -30.39 -12.53
C MET A 283 -1.88 -30.37 -14.04
N GLN A 284 -1.23 -29.41 -14.67
CA GLN A 284 -1.09 -29.34 -16.12
C GLN A 284 0.36 -29.65 -16.51
N ILE A 285 0.51 -30.11 -17.75
CA ILE A 285 1.79 -30.18 -18.44
C ILE A 285 1.61 -29.51 -19.80
N GLY A 286 2.64 -28.81 -20.27
CA GLY A 286 2.55 -28.00 -21.48
C GLY A 286 3.91 -27.74 -22.10
N CYS A 287 3.92 -26.92 -23.15
CA CYS A 287 5.14 -26.53 -23.85
C CYS A 287 6.24 -26.08 -22.87
N TYR A 288 5.86 -25.20 -21.94
CA TYR A 288 6.75 -24.68 -20.90
C TYR A 288 6.22 -24.99 -19.51
N ILE A 289 7.14 -25.31 -18.60
CA ILE A 289 6.82 -25.61 -17.20
C ILE A 289 6.15 -24.41 -16.51
N VAL A 290 6.63 -23.19 -16.78
CA VAL A 290 6.03 -21.96 -16.22
C VAL A 290 4.59 -21.79 -16.67
N GLU A 291 4.31 -21.91 -17.98
CA GLU A 291 2.95 -21.74 -18.51
C GLU A 291 1.98 -22.81 -18.03
N SER A 292 2.44 -24.07 -17.90
CA SER A 292 1.61 -25.15 -17.38
C SER A 292 1.41 -25.06 -15.86
N LEU A 293 2.41 -24.63 -15.11
CA LEU A 293 2.26 -24.37 -13.68
C LEU A 293 1.24 -23.26 -13.41
N LEU A 294 1.29 -22.17 -14.19
CA LEU A 294 0.32 -21.07 -14.11
C LEU A 294 -1.13 -21.56 -14.31
N GLN A 295 -1.34 -22.53 -15.20
CA GLN A 295 -2.66 -23.14 -15.48
C GLN A 295 -3.06 -24.25 -14.49
N SER A 296 -2.19 -24.61 -13.54
CA SER A 296 -2.43 -25.65 -12.54
C SER A 296 -3.12 -25.05 -11.31
N ASP A 297 -4.04 -25.80 -10.69
CA ASP A 297 -4.72 -25.43 -9.44
C ASP A 297 -4.18 -26.20 -8.21
N LEU A 298 -3.27 -27.16 -8.43
CA LEU A 298 -2.58 -27.94 -7.42
C LEU A 298 -3.51 -28.76 -6.48
N ARG A 299 -4.80 -28.94 -6.82
CA ARG A 299 -5.80 -29.56 -5.92
C ARG A 299 -5.46 -30.97 -5.43
N CYS A 300 -4.64 -31.74 -6.16
CA CYS A 300 -4.17 -33.04 -5.69
C CYS A 300 -3.44 -32.93 -4.33
N PHE A 301 -2.70 -31.85 -4.09
CA PHE A 301 -1.88 -31.68 -2.89
C PHE A 301 -2.67 -31.28 -1.64
N TYR A 302 -3.97 -31.04 -1.78
CA TYR A 302 -4.92 -30.89 -0.67
C TYR A 302 -5.67 -32.19 -0.34
N ASN A 303 -5.36 -33.29 -1.05
CA ASN A 303 -6.05 -34.56 -0.90
C ASN A 303 -5.05 -35.69 -0.64
N GLN A 304 -5.00 -36.21 0.59
CA GLN A 304 -4.07 -37.27 0.97
C GLN A 304 -4.21 -38.53 0.09
N THR A 305 -5.43 -38.92 -0.28
CA THR A 305 -5.65 -40.06 -1.18
C THR A 305 -5.03 -39.83 -2.55
N CYS A 306 -5.05 -38.59 -3.04
CA CYS A 306 -4.40 -38.25 -4.31
C CYS A 306 -2.88 -38.35 -4.20
N ILE A 307 -2.29 -37.80 -3.13
CA ILE A 307 -0.84 -37.86 -2.88
C ILE A 307 -0.37 -39.32 -2.76
N THR A 308 -1.03 -40.13 -1.93
CA THR A 308 -0.70 -41.55 -1.78
C THR A 308 -0.84 -42.30 -3.10
N LYS A 309 -1.81 -41.94 -3.94
CA LYS A 309 -1.94 -42.51 -5.28
C LYS A 309 -0.79 -42.11 -6.20
N VAL A 310 -0.35 -40.85 -6.18
CA VAL A 310 0.84 -40.38 -6.91
C VAL A 310 2.08 -41.19 -6.51
N GLU A 311 2.32 -41.31 -5.20
CA GLU A 311 3.48 -42.04 -4.66
C GLU A 311 3.45 -43.53 -5.00
N SER A 312 2.27 -44.13 -5.15
CA SER A 312 2.17 -45.54 -5.57
C SER A 312 2.75 -45.83 -6.95
N TYR A 313 2.92 -44.81 -7.81
CA TYR A 313 3.54 -44.93 -9.13
C TYR A 313 5.05 -44.65 -9.14
N PHE A 314 5.63 -44.33 -7.98
CA PHE A 314 7.05 -44.04 -7.81
C PHE A 314 7.82 -45.33 -7.48
N GLU A 315 7.79 -46.27 -8.42
CA GLU A 315 8.45 -47.58 -8.29
C GLU A 315 9.94 -47.43 -7.96
N GLY A 316 10.43 -48.22 -6.99
CA GLY A 316 11.85 -48.26 -6.62
C GLY A 316 12.29 -47.22 -5.58
N ALA A 317 11.46 -46.24 -5.23
CA ALA A 317 11.77 -45.27 -4.18
C ALA A 317 11.02 -45.56 -2.89
N SER A 318 11.66 -45.31 -1.75
CA SER A 318 11.00 -45.36 -0.44
C SER A 318 9.98 -44.22 -0.35
N PRO A 319 8.72 -44.45 0.07
CA PRO A 319 7.72 -43.40 0.19
C PRO A 319 8.22 -42.26 1.07
N MET A 320 8.01 -41.03 0.63
CA MET A 320 8.21 -39.86 1.48
C MET A 320 6.92 -39.70 2.29
N ASN A 321 6.96 -39.72 3.63
CA ASN A 321 5.73 -39.52 4.41
C ASN A 321 5.29 -38.05 4.32
N VAL A 322 4.57 -37.71 3.24
CA VAL A 322 4.11 -36.37 2.91
C VAL A 322 2.63 -36.21 3.28
N THR A 323 2.32 -35.12 3.96
CA THR A 323 0.94 -34.76 4.34
C THR A 323 0.32 -33.80 3.35
N SER A 324 -0.99 -33.93 3.13
CA SER A 324 -1.76 -32.97 2.36
C SER A 324 -1.75 -31.57 2.99
N LEU A 325 -1.92 -30.56 2.15
CA LEU A 325 -2.20 -29.19 2.56
C LEU A 325 -3.58 -29.10 3.23
N ASP A 326 -3.79 -28.04 4.01
CA ASP A 326 -5.01 -27.85 4.77
C ASP A 326 -5.93 -26.89 4.03
N GLN A 327 -7.05 -27.42 3.51
CA GLN A 327 -8.04 -26.63 2.83
C GLN A 327 -8.65 -25.54 3.73
N ALA A 328 -8.69 -25.73 5.06
CA ALA A 328 -9.23 -24.74 5.99
C ALA A 328 -8.34 -23.49 6.14
N LEU A 329 -7.07 -23.56 5.71
CA LEU A 329 -6.15 -22.41 5.72
C LEU A 329 -6.31 -21.51 4.49
N LEU A 330 -7.09 -21.93 3.49
CA LEU A 330 -7.44 -21.10 2.35
C LEU A 330 -8.46 -20.03 2.76
N LYS A 331 -7.99 -18.79 2.93
CA LYS A 331 -8.85 -17.64 3.30
C LYS A 331 -9.40 -16.89 2.10
N THR A 332 -8.53 -16.62 1.12
CA THR A 332 -8.80 -15.70 0.01
C THR A 332 -9.14 -16.45 -1.29
N PHE A 333 -8.61 -17.65 -1.48
CA PHE A 333 -8.71 -18.41 -2.73
C PHE A 333 -9.48 -19.71 -2.55
N SER A 334 -10.06 -20.20 -3.64
CA SER A 334 -10.67 -21.52 -3.68
C SER A 334 -9.63 -22.57 -4.07
N ILE A 335 -9.89 -23.84 -3.72
CA ILE A 335 -9.01 -24.97 -4.05
C ILE A 335 -8.79 -25.19 -5.55
N ASN A 336 -9.67 -24.63 -6.39
CA ASN A 336 -9.60 -24.69 -7.84
C ASN A 336 -9.08 -23.39 -8.47
N SER A 337 -8.64 -22.41 -7.67
CA SER A 337 -7.91 -21.25 -8.17
C SER A 337 -6.58 -21.71 -8.75
N THR A 338 -6.31 -21.31 -9.99
CA THR A 338 -5.02 -21.61 -10.63
C THR A 338 -3.90 -20.82 -9.96
N VAL A 339 -2.65 -21.23 -10.19
CA VAL A 339 -1.49 -20.44 -9.76
C VAL A 339 -1.54 -19.04 -10.41
N GLU A 340 -2.00 -18.91 -11.66
CA GLU A 340 -2.20 -17.60 -12.28
C GLU A 340 -3.27 -16.76 -11.55
N ASP A 341 -4.38 -17.36 -11.12
CA ASP A 341 -5.40 -16.66 -10.32
C ASP A 341 -4.85 -16.17 -8.97
N ILE A 342 -4.03 -16.99 -8.30
CA ILE A 342 -3.40 -16.65 -7.02
C ILE A 342 -2.36 -15.55 -7.18
N LEU A 343 -1.65 -15.53 -8.31
CA LEU A 343 -0.65 -14.49 -8.58
C LEU A 343 -1.28 -13.17 -9.03
N ASN A 344 -2.43 -13.21 -9.71
CA ASN A 344 -3.12 -12.03 -10.26
C ASN A 344 -3.96 -11.22 -9.24
N SER A 345 -4.12 -11.71 -8.01
CA SER A 345 -4.84 -11.05 -6.93
C SER A 345 -3.93 -10.16 -6.09
#